data_AF-A0A2I1HVX8-F1
#
_entry.id   AF-A0A2I1HVX8-F1
#
_cell.length_a   1.000
_cell.length_b   1.000
_cell.length_c   1.000
_cell.angle_alpha   90.00
_cell.angle_beta   90.00
_cell.angle_gamma   90.00
#
_symmetry.space_group_name_H-M   'P 1'
#
loop_
_entity.id
_entity.type
_entity.pdbx_description
1 polymer ?
#
loop_
_entity_poly.entity_id
_entity_poly.type
_entity_poly.pdbx_seq_one_letter_code
_entity_poly.pdbx_strand_id
1 'polypeptide(L)'
;SALREEAKACDINGGGLKKWADTRWHTMYDCVDSIMRHKVPLENLKCEKPETLSTAVLSVLRSRAFFDDVRALAFTLRPIKQSIAALESQSCTLADCFLGLARLGAAIKKLPNNDHRVFRQQCISVFNRRYAEFADPIYLLCFFLHPYYTVFNSVLYNYII
;
A
#
# COMPACT_ATOMS: atom_id res chain seq x y z
N SER A 1 15.81 13.31 18.59
CA SER A 1 15.26 14.12 17.48
C SER A 1 13.82 14.37 17.82
N ALA A 2 13.31 15.58 17.56
CA ALA A 2 11.99 16.01 18.01
C ALA A 2 10.88 14.98 17.70
N LEU A 3 10.87 14.42 16.48
CA LEU A 3 9.91 13.39 16.10
C LEU A 3 9.99 12.10 16.91
N ARG A 4 11.20 11.66 17.31
CA ARG A 4 11.35 10.44 18.11
C ARG A 4 10.90 10.64 19.54
N GLU A 5 11.11 11.84 20.09
CA GLU A 5 10.63 12.21 21.43
C GLU A 5 9.10 12.30 21.43
N GLU A 6 8.53 12.99 20.44
CA GLU A 6 7.08 13.13 20.30
C GLU A 6 6.39 11.78 20.02
N ALA A 7 6.99 10.92 19.19
CA ALA A 7 6.48 9.57 18.94
C ALA A 7 6.44 8.72 20.22
N LYS A 8 7.42 8.86 21.12
CA LYS A 8 7.41 8.20 22.42
C LYS A 8 6.32 8.77 23.33
N ALA A 9 6.12 10.09 23.32
CA ALA A 9 5.05 10.73 24.09
C ALA A 9 3.65 10.29 23.63
N CYS A 10 3.50 9.93 22.35
CA CYS A 10 2.28 9.40 21.75
C CYS A 10 2.18 7.86 21.77
N ASP A 11 3.04 7.16 22.52
CA ASP A 11 3.09 5.69 22.60
C ASP A 11 3.19 4.96 21.23
N ILE A 12 3.84 5.59 20.25
CA ILE A 12 4.03 5.01 18.93
C ILE A 12 5.15 3.97 18.95
N ASN A 13 4.76 2.71 18.77
CA ASN A 13 5.68 1.58 18.65
C ASN A 13 6.32 1.49 17.24
N GLY A 14 7.51 0.89 17.15
CA GLY A 14 8.17 0.56 15.87
C GLY A 14 9.31 1.50 15.43
N GLY A 15 9.78 2.37 16.32
CA GLY A 15 10.85 3.33 16.05
C GLY A 15 10.40 4.49 15.16
N GLY A 16 11.35 5.25 14.60
CA GLY A 16 11.05 6.40 13.74
C GLY A 16 10.57 6.04 12.33
N LEU A 17 10.52 7.06 11.48
CA LEU A 17 10.22 6.90 10.04
C LEU A 17 11.18 5.91 9.38
N LYS A 18 10.64 5.07 8.50
CA LYS A 18 11.40 4.06 7.77
C LYS A 18 11.94 4.64 6.47
N LYS A 19 13.09 4.13 6.05
CA LYS A 19 13.69 4.46 4.75
C LYS A 19 13.25 3.43 3.72
N TRP A 20 13.01 3.90 2.51
CA TRP A 20 12.86 3.04 1.34
C TRP A 20 14.25 2.55 0.89
N ALA A 21 14.33 1.29 0.48
CA ALA A 21 15.49 0.69 -0.15
C ALA A 21 15.08 0.09 -1.50
N ASP A 22 15.74 0.54 -2.58
CA ASP A 22 15.39 0.19 -3.96
C ASP A 22 15.46 -1.33 -4.22
N THR A 23 16.37 -2.03 -3.55
CA THR A 23 16.56 -3.48 -3.69
C THR A 23 15.55 -4.31 -2.89
N ARG A 24 14.72 -3.69 -2.05
CA ARG A 24 13.74 -4.37 -1.19
C ARG A 24 12.38 -3.73 -1.37
N TRP A 25 11.65 -4.19 -2.37
CA TRP A 25 10.40 -3.56 -2.82
C TRP A 25 9.31 -3.49 -1.74
N HIS A 26 9.33 -4.39 -0.75
CA HIS A 26 8.41 -4.31 0.39
C HIS A 26 8.62 -3.06 1.27
N THR A 27 9.82 -2.45 1.26
CA THR A 27 10.17 -1.32 2.13
C THR A 27 9.46 -0.03 1.75
N MET A 28 8.94 0.07 0.52
CA MET A 28 8.11 1.20 0.10
C MET A 28 6.85 1.29 0.95
N TYR A 29 6.17 0.16 1.19
CA TYR A 29 5.04 0.13 2.12
C TYR A 29 5.48 0.54 3.53
N ASP A 30 6.60 0.02 4.02
CA ASP A 30 7.07 0.32 5.38
C ASP A 30 7.36 1.81 5.59
N CYS A 31 7.87 2.49 4.56
CA CYS A 31 8.06 3.94 4.54
C CYS A 31 6.72 4.66 4.72
N VAL A 32 5.75 4.40 3.85
CA VAL A 32 4.43 5.05 3.86
C VAL A 32 3.65 4.74 5.14
N ASP A 33 3.65 3.47 5.58
CA ASP A 33 3.04 3.02 6.83
C ASP A 33 3.65 3.72 8.04
N SER A 34 4.98 3.90 8.04
CA SER A 34 5.64 4.63 9.13
C SER A 34 5.23 6.10 9.22
N ILE A 35 5.00 6.77 8.08
CA ILE A 35 4.48 8.15 8.07
C ILE A 35 3.07 8.17 8.66
N MET A 36 2.20 7.23 8.26
CA MET A 36 0.84 7.15 8.80
C MET A 36 0.82 6.89 10.31
N ARG A 37 1.67 5.99 10.82
CA ARG A 37 1.80 5.74 12.26
C ARG A 37 2.30 6.97 13.03
N HIS A 38 3.05 7.85 12.37
CA HIS A 38 3.55 9.09 12.98
C HIS A 38 2.65 10.30 12.69
N LYS A 39 1.43 10.11 12.18
CA LYS A 39 0.52 11.22 11.90
C LYS A 39 0.33 12.14 13.11
N VAL A 40 -0.04 11.58 14.26
CA VAL A 40 -0.29 12.36 15.49
C VAL A 40 0.99 13.08 15.96
N PRO A 41 2.15 12.42 16.12
CA PRO A 41 3.40 13.12 16.43
C PRO A 41 3.75 14.25 15.47
N LEU A 42 3.54 14.05 14.16
CA LEU A 42 3.82 15.07 13.15
C LEU A 42 2.83 16.24 13.25
N GLU A 43 1.57 15.99 13.58
CA GLU A 43 0.57 17.03 13.84
C GLU A 43 0.88 17.82 15.11
N ASN A 44 1.30 17.17 16.19
CA ASN A 44 1.73 17.83 17.43
C ASN A 44 2.94 18.74 17.18
N LEU A 45 3.99 18.23 16.52
CA LEU A 45 5.17 19.05 16.19
C LEU A 45 4.81 20.24 15.30
N LYS A 46 3.91 20.06 14.33
CA LYS A 46 3.43 21.16 13.48
C LYS A 46 2.73 22.26 14.29
N CYS A 47 1.97 21.89 15.31
CA CYS A 47 1.15 22.82 16.09
C CYS A 47 1.91 23.46 17.26
N GLU A 48 2.72 22.68 17.97
CA GLU A 48 3.31 23.07 19.25
C GLU A 48 4.77 23.53 19.12
N LYS A 49 5.52 22.93 18.18
CA LYS A 49 6.97 23.15 18.03
C LYS A 49 7.40 23.30 16.56
N PRO A 50 6.75 24.18 15.77
CA PRO A 50 7.01 24.28 14.33
C PRO A 50 8.45 24.67 14.00
N GLU A 51 9.16 25.37 14.89
CA GLU A 51 10.58 25.73 14.76
C GLU A 51 11.52 24.53 14.69
N THR A 52 11.08 23.36 15.16
CA THR A 52 11.84 22.11 15.06
C THR A 52 11.76 21.47 13.67
N LEU A 53 10.87 21.97 12.81
CA LEU A 53 10.62 21.47 11.47
C LEU A 53 11.10 22.46 10.42
N SER A 54 11.63 21.95 9.31
CA SER A 54 11.99 22.81 8.18
C SER A 54 10.75 23.38 7.50
N THR A 55 10.91 24.53 6.84
CA THR A 55 9.84 25.16 6.05
C THR A 55 9.22 24.22 5.02
N ALA A 56 10.04 23.36 4.40
CA ALA A 56 9.58 22.36 3.43
C ALA A 56 8.66 21.31 4.10
N VAL A 57 9.06 20.79 5.27
CA VAL A 57 8.24 19.81 6.02
C VAL A 57 6.94 20.44 6.49
N LEU A 58 6.98 21.66 7.02
CA LEU A 58 5.78 22.39 7.43
C LEU A 58 4.83 22.63 6.26
N SER A 59 5.34 22.96 5.07
CA SER A 59 4.54 23.11 3.86
C SER A 59 3.77 21.83 3.53
N VAL A 60 4.44 20.68 3.59
CA VAL A 60 3.82 19.36 3.37
C VAL A 60 2.76 19.06 4.44
N LEU A 61 3.06 19.24 5.72
CA LEU A 61 2.13 18.94 6.82
C LEU A 61 0.95 19.91 6.94
N ARG A 62 1.03 21.08 6.29
CA ARG A 62 -0.09 22.04 6.17
C ARG A 62 -1.07 21.65 5.06
N SER A 63 -0.65 20.84 4.10
CA SER A 63 -1.56 20.30 3.09
C SER A 63 -2.63 19.46 3.78
N ARG A 64 -3.90 19.81 3.54
CA ARG A 64 -5.04 19.03 4.05
C ARG A 64 -5.10 17.63 3.45
N ALA A 65 -4.63 17.47 2.22
CA ALA A 65 -4.68 16.21 1.48
C ALA A 65 -3.54 15.25 1.84
N PHE A 66 -2.42 15.74 2.40
CA PHE A 66 -1.20 14.93 2.53
C PHE A 66 -1.42 13.59 3.23
N PHE A 67 -2.04 13.58 4.41
CA PHE A 67 -2.27 12.32 5.12
C PHE A 67 -3.35 11.45 4.48
N ASP A 68 -4.27 12.03 3.72
CA ASP A 68 -5.27 11.27 2.97
C ASP A 68 -4.63 10.59 1.75
N ASP A 69 -3.75 11.29 1.04
CA ASP A 69 -2.93 10.77 -0.06
C ASP A 69 -2.02 9.62 0.43
N VAL A 70 -1.31 9.83 1.55
CA VAL A 70 -0.44 8.79 2.15
C VAL A 70 -1.29 7.58 2.58
N ARG A 71 -2.51 7.78 3.08
CA ARG A 71 -3.42 6.68 3.42
C ARG A 71 -3.86 5.90 2.18
N ALA A 72 -4.24 6.57 1.11
CA ALA A 72 -4.61 5.94 -0.16
C ALA A 72 -3.43 5.14 -0.74
N LEU A 73 -2.22 5.71 -0.68
CA LEU A 73 -1.00 5.03 -1.09
C LEU A 73 -0.73 3.77 -0.24
N ALA A 74 -0.82 3.88 1.09
CA ALA A 74 -0.63 2.74 2.00
C ALA A 74 -1.63 1.62 1.71
N PHE A 75 -2.89 1.98 1.45
CA PHE A 75 -3.95 1.03 1.13
C PHE A 75 -3.66 0.24 -0.15
N THR A 76 -3.16 0.91 -1.21
CA THR A 76 -2.77 0.25 -2.46
C THR A 76 -1.48 -0.56 -2.33
N LEU A 77 -0.50 -0.09 -1.56
CA LEU A 77 0.79 -0.77 -1.39
C LEU A 77 0.70 -2.01 -0.49
N ARG A 78 -0.26 -2.05 0.45
CA ARG A 78 -0.42 -3.18 1.39
C ARG A 78 -0.56 -4.54 0.70
N PRO A 79 -1.50 -4.75 -0.26
CA PRO A 79 -1.60 -6.03 -0.97
C PRO A 79 -0.33 -6.35 -1.78
N ILE A 80 0.38 -5.34 -2.32
CA ILE A 80 1.65 -5.55 -3.02
C ILE A 80 2.71 -6.12 -2.07
N LYS A 81 2.88 -5.51 -0.89
CA LYS A 81 3.80 -6.02 0.14
C LYS A 81 3.45 -7.45 0.55
N GLN A 82 2.15 -7.72 0.78
CA GLN A 82 1.69 -9.05 1.18
C GLN A 82 1.96 -10.09 0.09
N SER A 83 1.77 -9.74 -1.18
CA SER A 83 2.07 -10.60 -2.31
C SER A 83 3.58 -10.85 -2.44
N ILE A 84 4.42 -9.82 -2.31
CA ILE A 84 5.89 -9.98 -2.33
C ILE A 84 6.33 -10.92 -1.21
N ALA A 85 5.86 -10.72 0.02
CA ALA A 85 6.23 -11.56 1.15
C ALA A 85 5.76 -13.02 0.97
N ALA A 86 4.60 -13.24 0.33
CA ALA A 86 4.15 -14.58 -0.02
C ALA A 86 5.06 -15.22 -1.08
N LEU A 87 5.43 -14.47 -2.14
CA LEU A 87 6.33 -14.92 -3.20
C LEU A 87 7.75 -15.24 -2.71
N GLU A 88 8.23 -14.51 -1.71
CA GLU A 88 9.52 -14.76 -1.06
C GLU A 88 9.49 -16.01 -0.15
N SER A 89 8.31 -16.55 0.15
CA SER A 89 8.18 -17.77 0.94
C SER A 89 8.54 -19.02 0.13
N GLN A 90 9.21 -19.98 0.77
CA GLN A 90 9.58 -21.25 0.13
C GLN A 90 8.37 -22.11 -0.26
N SER A 91 7.19 -21.83 0.31
CA SER A 91 5.95 -22.55 0.08
C SER A 91 5.04 -21.90 -0.97
N CYS A 92 5.46 -20.81 -1.61
CA CYS A 92 4.62 -20.11 -2.57
C CYS A 92 4.32 -20.98 -3.79
N THR A 93 3.04 -21.14 -4.11
CA THR A 93 2.60 -21.77 -5.35
C THR A 93 2.24 -20.72 -6.39
N LEU A 94 2.11 -21.14 -7.66
CA LEU A 94 1.64 -20.26 -8.71
C LEU A 94 0.20 -19.76 -8.47
N ALA A 95 -0.64 -20.57 -7.80
CA ALA A 95 -1.98 -20.18 -7.42
C ALA A 95 -1.96 -19.05 -6.36
N ASP A 96 -1.00 -19.05 -5.44
CA ASP A 96 -0.80 -17.96 -4.48
C ASP A 96 -0.41 -16.65 -5.17
N CYS A 97 0.38 -16.71 -6.25
CA CYS A 97 0.72 -15.54 -7.07
C CYS A 97 -0.56 -14.88 -7.63
N PHE A 98 -1.46 -15.68 -8.19
CA PHE A 98 -2.74 -15.20 -8.74
C PHE A 98 -3.68 -14.68 -7.66
N LEU A 99 -3.69 -15.33 -6.49
CA LEU A 99 -4.43 -14.82 -5.34
C LEU A 99 -3.92 -13.44 -4.91
N GLY A 100 -2.61 -13.22 -4.98
CA GLY A 100 -1.98 -11.91 -4.77
C GLY A 100 -2.44 -10.86 -5.78
N LEU A 101 -2.47 -11.20 -7.07
CA LEU A 101 -2.99 -10.34 -8.14
C LEU A 101 -4.47 -10.01 -7.93
N ALA A 102 -5.29 -11.00 -7.58
CA ALA A 102 -6.70 -10.83 -7.27
C ALA A 102 -6.93 -9.86 -6.11
N ARG A 103 -6.16 -10.01 -5.02
CA ARG A 103 -6.20 -9.12 -3.85
C ARG A 103 -5.80 -7.70 -4.20
N LEU A 104 -4.80 -7.53 -5.08
CA LEU A 104 -4.38 -6.22 -5.57
C LEU A 104 -5.49 -5.56 -6.41
N GLY A 105 -6.07 -6.28 -7.37
CA GLY A 105 -7.20 -5.78 -8.16
C GLY A 105 -8.37 -5.36 -7.26
N ALA A 106 -8.72 -6.19 -6.27
CA ALA A 106 -9.75 -5.89 -5.29
C ALA A 106 -9.49 -4.59 -4.51
N ALA A 107 -8.25 -4.34 -4.09
CA ALA A 107 -7.86 -3.11 -3.41
C ALA A 107 -7.97 -1.90 -4.34
N ILE A 108 -7.48 -1.99 -5.58
CA ILE A 108 -7.60 -0.91 -6.57
C ILE A 108 -9.08 -0.57 -6.83
N LYS A 109 -9.98 -1.57 -6.87
CA LYS A 109 -11.42 -1.34 -7.05
C LYS A 109 -12.01 -0.45 -5.95
N LYS A 110 -11.58 -0.69 -4.71
CA LYS A 110 -12.05 -0.02 -3.49
C LYS A 110 -11.52 1.40 -3.33
N LEU A 111 -10.54 1.83 -4.14
CA LEU A 111 -10.09 3.21 -4.12
C LEU A 111 -11.25 4.17 -4.49
N PRO A 112 -11.35 5.34 -3.84
CA PRO A 112 -12.39 6.31 -4.13
C PRO A 112 -12.33 6.78 -5.59
N ASN A 113 -13.49 6.95 -6.22
CA ASN A 113 -13.59 7.39 -7.62
C ASN A 113 -13.65 8.93 -7.77
N ASN A 114 -13.61 9.66 -6.65
CA ASN A 114 -13.61 11.12 -6.58
C ASN A 114 -12.19 11.66 -6.39
N ASP A 115 -11.66 11.66 -5.15
CA ASP A 115 -10.48 12.42 -4.76
C ASP A 115 -9.17 11.81 -5.28
N HIS A 116 -9.18 10.51 -5.61
CA HIS A 116 -8.04 9.78 -6.16
C HIS A 116 -8.32 9.18 -7.53
N ARG A 117 -9.25 9.76 -8.32
CA ARG A 117 -9.65 9.23 -9.62
C ARG A 117 -8.47 8.98 -10.56
N VAL A 118 -7.57 9.96 -10.70
CA VAL A 118 -6.39 9.86 -11.58
C VAL A 118 -5.46 8.75 -11.10
N PHE A 119 -5.15 8.72 -9.80
CA PHE A 119 -4.33 7.67 -9.20
C PHE A 119 -4.93 6.28 -9.42
N ARG A 120 -6.23 6.12 -9.16
CA ARG A 120 -6.97 4.88 -9.39
C ARG A 120 -6.90 4.44 -10.86
N GLN A 121 -7.11 5.35 -11.81
CA GLN A 121 -7.01 5.03 -13.24
C GLN A 121 -5.61 4.58 -13.64
N GLN A 122 -4.56 5.21 -13.10
CA GLN A 122 -3.19 4.77 -13.32
C GLN A 122 -2.94 3.38 -12.72
N CYS A 123 -3.41 3.12 -11.51
CA CYS A 123 -3.33 1.79 -10.90
C CYS A 123 -4.04 0.72 -11.76
N ILE A 124 -5.25 1.01 -12.26
CA ILE A 124 -5.99 0.09 -13.15
C ILE A 124 -5.21 -0.16 -14.45
N SER A 125 -4.70 0.89 -15.09
CA SER A 125 -3.96 0.78 -16.34
C SER A 125 -2.69 -0.08 -16.16
N VAL A 126 -1.91 0.19 -15.11
CA VAL A 126 -0.71 -0.60 -14.80
C VAL A 126 -1.08 -2.03 -14.45
N PHE A 127 -2.10 -2.25 -13.61
CA PHE A 127 -2.57 -3.58 -13.23
C PHE A 127 -2.99 -4.39 -14.45
N ASN A 128 -3.85 -3.85 -15.32
CA ASN A 128 -4.33 -4.56 -16.50
C ASN A 128 -3.21 -4.91 -17.46
N ARG A 129 -2.27 -3.98 -17.71
CA ARG A 129 -1.10 -4.24 -18.55
C ARG A 129 -0.27 -5.40 -18.01
N ARG A 130 0.00 -5.41 -16.70
CA ARG A 130 0.77 -6.48 -16.06
C ARG A 130 -0.01 -7.79 -16.00
N TYR A 131 -1.30 -7.73 -15.72
CA TYR A 131 -2.16 -8.92 -15.69
C TYR A 131 -2.17 -9.63 -17.06
N ALA A 132 -2.23 -8.88 -18.16
CA ALA A 132 -2.17 -9.44 -19.51
C ALA A 132 -0.88 -10.22 -19.80
N GLU A 133 0.26 -9.85 -19.18
CA GLU A 133 1.53 -10.60 -19.28
C GLU A 133 1.42 -12.01 -18.66
N PHE A 134 0.47 -12.22 -17.75
CA PHE A 134 0.26 -13.48 -17.03
C PHE A 134 -1.06 -14.17 -17.37
N ALA A 135 -1.86 -13.66 -18.32
CA ALA A 135 -3.18 -14.18 -18.65
C ALA A 135 -3.14 -15.51 -19.45
N ASP A 136 -2.30 -16.46 -19.00
CA ASP A 136 -2.18 -17.80 -19.55
C ASP A 136 -3.26 -18.73 -18.98
N PRO A 137 -3.95 -19.54 -19.81
CA PRO A 137 -5.00 -20.45 -19.35
C PRO A 137 -4.55 -21.44 -18.27
N ILE A 138 -3.31 -21.92 -18.29
CA ILE A 138 -2.78 -22.85 -17.29
C ILE A 138 -2.68 -22.17 -15.93
N TYR A 139 -2.26 -20.90 -15.92
CA TYR A 139 -2.12 -20.15 -14.68
C TYR A 139 -3.47 -19.80 -14.07
N LEU A 140 -4.45 -19.46 -14.93
CA LEU A 140 -5.84 -19.28 -14.52
C LEU A 140 -6.43 -20.58 -13.94
N LEU A 141 -6.15 -21.73 -14.57
CA LEU A 141 -6.58 -23.03 -14.07
C LEU A 141 -6.02 -23.32 -12.67
N CYS A 142 -4.72 -23.11 -12.43
CA CYS A 142 -4.12 -23.27 -11.11
C CYS A 142 -4.82 -22.41 -10.05
N PHE A 143 -5.20 -21.19 -10.42
CA PHE A 143 -5.94 -20.31 -9.54
C PHE A 143 -7.37 -20.80 -9.24
N PHE A 144 -8.11 -21.30 -10.24
CA PHE A 144 -9.46 -21.86 -10.05
C PHE A 144 -9.48 -23.07 -9.11
N LEU A 145 -8.40 -23.86 -9.11
CA LEU A 145 -8.24 -25.03 -8.24
C LEU A 145 -7.82 -24.67 -6.82
N HIS A 146 -7.53 -23.39 -6.54
CA HIS A 146 -7.04 -22.96 -5.24
C HIS A 146 -8.14 -23.01 -4.16
N PRO A 147 -7.88 -23.53 -2.95
CA PRO A 147 -8.89 -23.66 -1.89
C PRO A 147 -9.59 -22.35 -1.52
N TYR A 148 -8.90 -21.21 -1.66
CA TYR A 148 -9.44 -19.88 -1.36
C TYR A 148 -10.15 -19.21 -2.54
N TYR A 149 -10.24 -19.85 -3.71
CA TYR A 149 -10.88 -19.28 -4.90
C TYR A 149 -12.34 -18.85 -4.64
N THR A 150 -13.11 -19.69 -3.94
CA THR A 150 -14.55 -19.46 -3.68
C THR A 150 -14.82 -18.19 -2.86
N VAL A 151 -13.88 -17.79 -2.00
CA VAL A 151 -13.97 -16.57 -1.18
C VAL A 151 -13.80 -15.29 -2.03
N PHE A 152 -13.12 -15.39 -3.19
CA PHE A 152 -12.82 -14.25 -4.07
C PHE A 152 -13.71 -14.19 -5.32
N ASN A 153 -14.62 -15.15 -5.50
CA ASN A 153 -15.42 -15.31 -6.71
C ASN A 153 -16.29 -14.08 -7.02
N SER A 154 -16.82 -13.38 -6.00
CA SER A 154 -17.59 -12.14 -6.19
C SER A 154 -16.76 -10.93 -6.65
N VAL A 155 -15.44 -10.95 -6.43
CA VAL A 155 -14.55 -9.85 -6.78
C VAL A 155 -13.96 -10.04 -8.17
N LEU A 156 -13.62 -11.27 -8.54
CA LEU A 156 -12.90 -11.60 -9.78
C LEU A 156 -13.78 -11.76 -11.02
N TYR A 157 -15.06 -12.11 -10.89
CA TYR A 157 -16.00 -12.13 -12.02
C TYR A 157 -16.13 -10.78 -12.75
N ASN A 158 -15.65 -9.69 -12.14
CA ASN A 158 -15.60 -8.35 -12.74
C ASN A 158 -14.20 -7.94 -13.25
N TYR A 159 -13.20 -8.82 -13.16
CA TYR A 159 -11.81 -8.60 -13.61
C TYR A 159 -11.39 -9.59 -14.70
N ILE A 160 -12.08 -10.72 -14.82
CA ILE A 160 -11.98 -11.63 -15.97
C ILE A 160 -13.13 -11.26 -16.92
N ILE A 161 -12.91 -10.22 -17.74
CA ILE A 161 -13.47 -9.88 -19.07
C ILE A 161 -13.06 -8.42 -19.36
#